data_AF-A0A3E2XJA6-F1
#
_entry.id   AF-A0A3E2XJA6-F1
#
_cell.length_a   1.000
_cell.length_b   1.000
_cell.length_c   1.000
_cell.angle_alpha   90.00
_cell.angle_beta   90.00
_cell.angle_gamma   90.00
#
_symmetry.space_group_name_H-M   'P 1'
#
loop_
_entity.id
_entity.type
_entity.pdbx_description
1 polymer ?
#
loop_
_entity_poly.entity_id
_entity_poly.type
_entity_poly.pdbx_seq_one_letter_code
_entity_poly.pdbx_strand_id
1 'polypeptide(L)'
;MEEPLIRTLEEQIAEKIKNYRKGTGVYDAEHVNRWISQFPEEERMVVLTETNRLLEQNYVDQAKFMEWERYIETNADIMGENPQKTISKSQFLDIQTKGNSQKRLVPMVESYLQAYGYTGVNTCAPGEVRNYFYLDDCLFTGMTLSALSRDSGQ
;
A
#
# COMPACT_ATOMS: atom_id res chain seq x y z
N MET A 1 -35.58 -6.06 1.34
CA MET A 1 -34.79 -5.39 0.27
C MET A 1 -33.33 -5.18 0.66
N GLU A 2 -32.95 -5.32 1.93
CA GLU A 2 -31.56 -5.15 2.39
C GLU A 2 -30.67 -6.37 2.13
N GLU A 3 -31.19 -7.59 2.25
CA GLU A 3 -30.39 -8.81 2.04
C GLU A 3 -29.70 -8.90 0.65
N PRO A 4 -30.36 -8.57 -0.48
CA PRO A 4 -29.67 -8.57 -1.78
C PRO A 4 -28.55 -7.53 -1.88
N LEU A 5 -28.68 -6.39 -1.18
CA LEU A 5 -27.67 -5.34 -1.17
C LEU A 5 -26.47 -5.72 -0.30
N ILE A 6 -26.72 -6.34 0.86
CA ILE A 6 -25.67 -6.90 1.73
C ILE A 6 -24.83 -7.89 0.94
N ARG A 7 -25.47 -8.86 0.27
CA ARG A 7 -24.75 -9.86 -0.53
C ARG A 7 -23.90 -9.22 -1.64
N THR A 8 -24.45 -8.21 -2.31
CA THR A 8 -23.72 -7.47 -3.35
C THR A 8 -22.46 -6.81 -2.80
N LEU A 9 -22.52 -6.19 -1.61
CA LEU A 9 -21.35 -5.57 -0.99
C LEU A 9 -20.32 -6.61 -0.52
N GLU A 10 -20.77 -7.75 0.03
CA GLU A 10 -19.88 -8.86 0.40
C GLU A 10 -19.07 -9.35 -0.80
N GLU A 11 -19.72 -9.55 -1.95
CA GLU A 11 -19.08 -9.97 -3.20
C GLU A 11 -18.11 -8.91 -3.73
N GLN A 12 -18.48 -7.63 -3.68
CA GLN A 12 -17.60 -6.53 -4.10
C GLN A 12 -16.36 -6.37 -3.22
N ILE A 13 -16.49 -6.59 -1.91
CA ILE A 13 -15.36 -6.58 -0.98
C ILE A 13 -14.47 -7.79 -1.25
N ALA A 14 -15.06 -8.99 -1.32
CA ALA A 14 -14.35 -10.24 -1.58
C ALA A 14 -13.50 -10.16 -2.86
N GLU A 15 -14.07 -9.63 -3.94
CA GLU A 15 -13.35 -9.45 -5.20
C GLU A 15 -12.10 -8.55 -5.05
N LYS A 16 -12.17 -7.49 -4.23
CA LYS A 16 -11.01 -6.61 -3.95
C LYS A 16 -9.94 -7.31 -3.12
N ILE A 17 -10.35 -8.12 -2.14
CA ILE A 17 -9.41 -8.75 -1.19
C ILE A 17 -9.02 -10.19 -1.55
N LYS A 18 -9.54 -10.78 -2.63
CA LYS A 18 -9.32 -12.20 -2.98
C LYS A 18 -7.85 -12.61 -3.08
N ASN A 19 -7.01 -11.66 -3.48
CA ASN A 19 -5.56 -11.85 -3.64
C ASN A 19 -4.76 -11.31 -2.45
N TYR A 20 -5.42 -10.82 -1.40
CA TYR A 20 -4.77 -10.35 -0.19
C TYR A 20 -3.99 -11.51 0.43
N ARG A 21 -2.66 -11.34 0.57
CA ARG A 21 -1.74 -12.33 1.14
C ARG A 21 -1.96 -13.74 0.58
N LYS A 22 -1.61 -13.94 -0.69
CA LYS A 22 -1.69 -15.25 -1.36
C LYS A 22 -1.16 -16.38 -0.46
N GLY A 23 -2.00 -17.38 -0.22
CA GLY A 23 -1.67 -18.55 0.60
C GLY A 23 -2.08 -18.49 2.07
N THR A 24 -2.67 -17.40 2.55
CA THR A 24 -3.12 -17.29 3.96
C THR A 24 -4.60 -17.60 4.18
N GLY A 25 -5.39 -17.80 3.12
CA GLY A 25 -6.79 -18.18 3.24
C GLY A 25 -7.59 -18.01 1.95
N VAL A 26 -8.88 -18.30 2.04
CA VAL A 26 -9.89 -18.00 1.02
C VAL A 26 -10.68 -16.78 1.49
N TYR A 27 -10.67 -15.72 0.67
CA TYR A 27 -11.30 -14.43 0.94
C TYR A 27 -12.50 -14.20 0.01
N ASP A 28 -13.50 -15.07 0.09
CA ASP A 28 -14.73 -15.04 -0.69
C ASP A 28 -15.87 -14.29 0.02
N ALA A 29 -17.04 -14.20 -0.60
CA ALA A 29 -18.21 -13.54 0.01
C ALA A 29 -18.59 -14.18 1.36
N GLU A 30 -18.42 -15.49 1.51
CA GLU A 30 -18.67 -16.20 2.78
C GLU A 30 -17.66 -15.80 3.86
N HIS A 31 -16.40 -15.53 3.49
CA HIS A 31 -15.42 -14.93 4.39
C HIS A 31 -15.88 -13.56 4.89
N VAL A 32 -16.36 -12.70 3.99
CA VAL A 32 -16.87 -11.37 4.35
C VAL A 32 -18.12 -11.50 5.22
N ASN A 33 -19.01 -12.44 4.92
CA ASN A 33 -20.20 -12.71 5.72
C ASN A 33 -19.85 -13.15 7.16
N ARG A 34 -18.89 -14.05 7.33
CA ARG A 34 -18.38 -14.46 8.66
C ARG A 34 -17.77 -13.29 9.42
N TRP A 35 -17.09 -12.37 8.73
CA TRP A 35 -16.54 -11.17 9.35
C TRP A 35 -17.63 -10.18 9.77
N ILE A 36 -18.54 -9.82 8.88
CA ILE A 36 -19.59 -8.82 9.16
C ILE A 36 -20.60 -9.31 10.20
N SER A 37 -20.81 -10.62 10.32
CA SER A 37 -21.70 -11.21 11.32
C SER A 37 -21.27 -10.96 12.77
N GLN A 38 -20.05 -10.49 13.00
CA GLN A 38 -19.55 -10.09 14.33
C GLN A 38 -20.10 -8.73 14.80
N PHE A 39 -20.72 -7.96 13.91
CA PHE A 39 -21.36 -6.68 14.23
C PHE A 39 -22.87 -6.84 14.47
N PRO A 40 -23.49 -5.96 15.28
CA PRO A 40 -24.95 -5.86 15.41
C PRO A 40 -25.61 -5.70 14.04
N GLU A 41 -26.78 -6.33 13.83
CA GLU A 41 -27.46 -6.38 12.53
C GLU A 41 -27.72 -4.98 11.95
N GLU A 42 -28.11 -4.05 12.81
CA GLU A 42 -28.39 -2.65 12.49
C GLU A 42 -27.16 -1.86 12.01
N GLU A 43 -25.94 -2.31 12.33
CA GLU A 43 -24.70 -1.65 11.94
C GLU A 43 -24.08 -2.24 10.67
N ARG A 44 -24.41 -3.50 10.34
CA ARG A 44 -23.76 -4.25 9.25
C ARG A 44 -23.78 -3.50 7.93
N MET A 45 -24.89 -2.83 7.62
CA MET A 45 -25.02 -2.12 6.35
C MET A 45 -24.05 -0.95 6.22
N VAL A 46 -23.91 -0.14 7.28
CA VAL A 46 -22.99 1.00 7.29
C VAL A 46 -21.56 0.51 7.22
N VAL A 47 -21.21 -0.53 7.99
CA VAL A 47 -19.87 -1.11 8.01
C VAL A 47 -19.47 -1.66 6.64
N LEU A 48 -20.35 -2.42 5.97
CA LEU A 48 -20.09 -2.93 4.63
C LEU A 48 -19.91 -1.80 3.60
N THR A 49 -20.80 -0.80 3.64
CA THR A 49 -20.78 0.32 2.69
C THR A 49 -19.49 1.11 2.81
N GLU A 50 -19.12 1.51 4.02
CA GLU A 50 -17.90 2.29 4.25
C GLU A 50 -16.64 1.46 4.00
N THR A 51 -16.63 0.18 4.37
CA THR A 51 -15.49 -0.70 4.07
C THR A 51 -15.28 -0.86 2.58
N ASN A 52 -16.36 -1.10 1.82
CA ASN A 52 -16.27 -1.24 0.37
C ASN A 52 -15.73 0.05 -0.27
N ARG A 53 -16.23 1.22 0.15
CA ARG A 53 -15.76 2.53 -0.32
C ARG A 53 -14.30 2.78 0.03
N LEU A 54 -13.88 2.47 1.26
CA LEU A 54 -12.48 2.63 1.69
C LEU A 54 -11.54 1.72 0.92
N LEU A 55 -11.93 0.47 0.64
CA LEU A 55 -11.14 -0.45 -0.18
C LEU A 55 -11.08 0.01 -1.63
N GLU A 56 -12.18 0.50 -2.20
CA GLU A 56 -12.18 1.04 -3.57
C GLU A 56 -11.18 2.19 -3.74
N GLN A 57 -11.15 3.11 -2.78
CA GLN A 57 -10.31 4.31 -2.82
C GLN A 57 -8.86 4.05 -2.43
N ASN A 58 -8.60 3.16 -1.46
CA ASN A 58 -7.28 3.09 -0.80
C ASN A 58 -6.58 1.73 -0.96
N TYR A 59 -7.27 0.69 -1.43
CA TYR A 59 -6.62 -0.61 -1.62
C TYR A 59 -5.77 -0.59 -2.88
N VAL A 60 -4.47 -0.79 -2.69
CA VAL A 60 -3.47 -0.95 -3.75
C VAL A 60 -3.12 -2.43 -3.84
N ASP A 61 -3.61 -3.07 -4.90
CA ASP A 61 -3.19 -4.42 -5.25
C ASP A 61 -1.92 -4.39 -6.12
N GLN A 62 -1.44 -5.57 -6.51
CA GLN A 62 -0.23 -5.68 -7.33
C GLN A 62 -0.40 -5.00 -8.70
N ALA A 63 -1.61 -5.01 -9.29
CA ALA A 63 -1.86 -4.40 -10.58
C ALA A 63 -1.79 -2.87 -10.50
N LYS A 64 -2.48 -2.28 -9.52
CA LYS A 64 -2.37 -0.84 -9.22
C LYS A 64 -0.95 -0.43 -8.86
N PHE A 65 -0.21 -1.28 -8.15
CA PHE A 65 1.19 -1.00 -7.84
C PHE A 65 2.05 -0.95 -9.12
N MET A 66 1.88 -1.89 -10.06
CA MET A 66 2.57 -1.85 -11.35
C MET A 66 2.19 -0.62 -12.18
N GLU A 67 0.93 -0.17 -12.12
CA GLU A 67 0.50 1.09 -12.74
C GLU A 67 1.22 2.30 -12.14
N TRP A 68 1.40 2.32 -10.82
CA TRP A 68 2.16 3.35 -10.13
C TRP A 68 3.64 3.36 -10.52
N GLU A 69 4.27 2.19 -10.61
CA GLU A 69 5.66 2.08 -11.06
C GLU A 69 5.83 2.60 -12.50
N ARG A 70 4.90 2.24 -13.39
CA ARG A 70 4.85 2.78 -14.75
C ARG A 70 4.61 4.28 -14.77
N TYR A 71 3.76 4.80 -13.90
CA TYR A 71 3.52 6.24 -13.80
C TYR A 71 4.81 6.97 -13.39
N ILE A 72 5.52 6.46 -12.37
CA ILE A 72 6.80 7.02 -11.94
C ILE A 72 7.79 7.03 -13.10
N GLU A 73 7.91 5.93 -13.84
CA GLU A 73 8.79 5.80 -15.01
C GLU A 73 8.47 6.82 -16.13
N THR A 74 7.19 7.01 -16.43
CA THR A 74 6.73 7.77 -17.61
C THR A 74 6.43 9.23 -17.32
N ASN A 75 6.40 9.63 -16.05
CA ASN A 75 6.15 11.00 -15.65
C ASN A 75 7.41 11.87 -15.80
N ALA A 76 7.36 12.81 -16.73
CA ALA A 76 8.45 13.75 -17.02
C ALA A 76 8.79 14.69 -15.86
N ASP A 77 7.84 14.99 -14.96
CA ASP A 77 8.12 15.81 -13.76
C ASP A 77 8.94 15.03 -12.72
N ILE A 78 8.83 13.70 -12.71
CA ILE A 78 9.57 12.81 -11.81
C ILE A 78 10.90 12.38 -12.44
N MET A 79 10.85 11.89 -13.68
CA MET A 79 11.96 11.24 -14.35
C MET A 79 12.69 12.12 -15.36
N GLY A 80 12.15 13.29 -15.70
CA GLY A 80 12.68 14.16 -16.74
C GLY A 80 12.61 13.53 -18.13
N GLU A 81 13.32 14.15 -19.08
CA GLU A 81 13.37 13.69 -20.48
C GLU A 81 14.17 12.38 -20.68
N ASN A 82 14.98 11.99 -19.69
CA ASN A 82 15.81 10.79 -19.75
C ASN A 82 15.74 10.01 -18.42
N PRO A 83 14.73 9.12 -18.27
CA PRO A 83 14.54 8.33 -17.06
C PRO A 83 15.77 7.50 -16.66
N GLN A 84 16.48 6.92 -17.62
CA GLN A 84 17.70 6.14 -17.35
C GLN A 84 18.81 7.02 -16.73
N LYS A 85 19.02 8.23 -17.26
CA LYS A 85 19.98 9.18 -16.68
C LYS A 85 19.56 9.59 -15.27
N THR A 86 18.27 9.89 -15.08
CA THR A 86 17.72 10.23 -13.77
C THR A 86 17.96 9.11 -12.77
N ILE A 87 17.56 7.88 -13.08
CA ILE A 87 17.72 6.71 -12.22
C ILE A 87 19.19 6.48 -11.85
N SER A 88 20.11 6.53 -12.82
CA SER A 88 21.55 6.33 -12.57
C SER A 88 22.20 7.39 -11.66
N LYS A 89 21.51 8.52 -11.44
CA LYS A 89 21.92 9.62 -10.53
C LYS A 89 20.97 9.77 -9.35
N SER A 90 20.18 8.75 -9.04
CA SER A 90 19.18 8.78 -7.98
C SER A 90 19.49 7.80 -6.86
N GLN A 91 18.95 8.11 -5.67
CA GLN A 91 18.99 7.24 -4.51
C GLN A 91 17.59 7.08 -3.90
N PHE A 92 17.10 5.84 -3.85
CA PHE A 92 15.92 5.43 -3.09
C PHE A 92 16.29 5.22 -1.62
N LEU A 93 15.86 6.16 -0.79
CA LEU A 93 16.19 6.20 0.61
C LEU A 93 15.61 5.00 1.37
N ASP A 94 16.46 4.31 2.12
CA ASP A 94 16.08 3.37 3.17
C ASP A 94 16.56 3.91 4.52
N ILE A 95 15.78 4.85 5.06
CA ILE A 95 16.10 5.59 6.30
C ILE A 95 15.05 5.36 7.40
N GLN A 96 14.04 4.52 7.13
CA GLN A 96 12.97 4.21 8.06
C GLN A 96 13.52 3.46 9.29
N THR A 97 13.48 4.12 10.46
CA THR A 97 13.96 3.53 11.73
C THR A 97 12.92 2.62 12.39
N LYS A 98 11.63 2.88 12.18
CA LYS A 98 10.50 2.10 12.69
C LYS A 98 9.48 1.86 11.58
N GLY A 99 8.94 0.64 11.52
CA GLY A 99 8.05 0.20 10.45
C GLY A 99 8.77 -0.70 9.45
N ASN A 100 8.06 -1.09 8.40
CA ASN A 100 8.55 -2.01 7.37
C ASN A 100 8.15 -1.54 5.96
N SER A 101 7.69 -0.30 5.81
CA SER A 101 7.20 0.25 4.54
C SER A 101 8.35 0.34 3.53
N GLN A 102 9.46 1.01 3.87
CA GLN A 102 10.62 1.15 2.97
C GLN A 102 11.29 -0.18 2.66
N LYS A 103 11.46 -1.04 3.69
CA LYS A 103 12.00 -2.40 3.53
C LYS A 103 11.20 -3.27 2.55
N ARG A 104 9.92 -2.96 2.31
CA ARG A 104 9.10 -3.63 1.29
C ARG A 104 9.11 -2.89 -0.03
N LEU A 105 8.91 -1.57 0.00
CA LEU A 105 8.69 -0.75 -1.20
C LEU A 105 9.97 -0.54 -2.00
N VAL A 106 11.12 -0.31 -1.35
CA VAL A 106 12.38 -0.07 -2.05
C VAL A 106 12.78 -1.28 -2.90
N PRO A 107 12.83 -2.52 -2.38
CA PRO A 107 13.16 -3.68 -3.20
C PRO A 107 12.16 -3.95 -4.33
N MET A 108 10.87 -3.61 -4.15
CA MET A 108 9.85 -3.76 -5.18
C MET A 108 10.14 -2.84 -6.37
N VAL A 109 10.35 -1.55 -6.11
CA VAL A 109 10.67 -0.56 -7.16
C VAL A 109 12.01 -0.88 -7.83
N GLU A 110 13.03 -1.29 -7.06
CA GLU A 110 14.31 -1.72 -7.63
C GLU A 110 14.14 -2.91 -8.58
N SER A 111 13.33 -3.90 -8.18
CA SER A 111 13.06 -5.09 -9.01
C SER A 111 12.30 -4.73 -10.28
N TYR A 112 11.31 -3.84 -10.20
CA TYR A 112 10.59 -3.33 -11.37
C TYR A 112 11.53 -2.61 -12.33
N LEU A 113 12.28 -1.63 -11.83
CA LEU A 113 13.20 -0.84 -12.66
C LEU A 113 14.20 -1.76 -13.38
N GLN A 114 14.79 -2.73 -12.69
CA GLN A 114 15.67 -3.72 -13.31
C GLN A 114 14.97 -4.56 -14.38
N ALA A 115 13.74 -5.02 -14.13
CA ALA A 115 12.96 -5.81 -15.10
C ALA A 115 12.66 -5.04 -16.39
N TYR A 116 12.59 -3.70 -16.31
CA TYR A 116 12.38 -2.81 -17.46
C TYR A 116 13.69 -2.28 -18.07
N GLY A 117 14.84 -2.82 -17.66
CA GLY A 117 16.15 -2.50 -18.23
C GLY A 117 16.82 -1.27 -17.63
N TYR A 118 16.26 -0.71 -16.55
CA TYR A 118 16.90 0.38 -15.84
C TYR A 118 18.07 -0.13 -15.01
N THR A 119 19.16 0.60 -15.12
CA THR A 119 20.48 0.19 -14.66
C THR A 119 21.08 1.26 -13.75
N GLY A 120 21.80 0.83 -12.70
CA GLY A 120 22.49 1.73 -11.76
C GLY A 120 21.58 2.35 -10.67
N VAL A 121 20.45 1.72 -10.36
CA VAL A 121 19.62 2.10 -9.21
C VAL A 121 20.47 2.00 -7.94
N ASN A 122 20.50 3.06 -7.12
CA ASN A 122 21.23 3.10 -5.85
C ASN A 122 22.75 2.87 -5.92
N THR A 123 23.37 2.86 -7.12
CA THR A 123 24.81 2.64 -7.29
C THR A 123 25.62 3.93 -7.43
N CYS A 124 24.95 5.08 -7.47
CA CYS A 124 25.59 6.39 -7.65
C CYS A 124 26.43 6.78 -6.42
N ALA A 125 27.66 7.25 -6.63
CA ALA A 125 28.50 7.74 -5.55
C ALA A 125 27.82 8.95 -4.85
N PRO A 126 27.94 9.11 -3.52
CA PRO A 126 27.21 10.15 -2.78
C PRO A 126 27.36 11.58 -3.33
N GLY A 127 28.54 11.94 -3.85
CA GLY A 127 28.81 13.27 -4.43
C GLY A 127 28.21 13.49 -5.82
N GLU A 128 27.68 12.46 -6.46
CA GLU A 128 27.10 12.53 -7.80
C GLU A 128 25.57 12.42 -7.82
N VAL A 129 24.95 12.10 -6.68
CA VAL A 129 23.49 11.98 -6.56
C VAL A 129 22.84 13.33 -6.83
N ARG A 130 21.79 13.31 -7.67
CA ARG A 130 21.00 14.48 -8.05
C ARG A 130 19.58 14.42 -7.53
N ASN A 131 19.03 13.23 -7.32
CA ASN A 131 17.68 13.04 -6.82
C ASN A 131 17.65 12.03 -5.67
N TYR A 132 16.77 12.30 -4.71
CA TYR A 132 16.48 11.39 -3.61
C TYR A 132 15.00 11.05 -3.64
N PHE A 133 14.69 9.76 -3.65
CA PHE A 133 13.32 9.25 -3.62
C PHE A 133 13.04 8.68 -2.23
N TYR A 134 12.01 9.20 -1.57
CA TYR A 134 11.46 8.64 -0.34
C TYR A 134 10.15 7.94 -0.69
N LEU A 135 10.06 6.65 -0.36
CA LEU A 135 8.85 5.84 -0.56
C LEU A 135 8.19 5.56 0.78
N ASP A 136 6.87 5.67 0.85
CA ASP A 136 6.08 5.34 2.03
C ASP A 136 4.70 4.84 1.61
N ASP A 137 4.09 3.95 2.40
CA ASP A 137 2.78 3.39 2.08
C ASP A 137 1.62 4.31 2.51
N CYS A 138 1.91 5.50 3.07
CA CYS A 138 0.95 6.51 3.57
C CYS A 138 -0.13 5.94 4.51
N LEU A 139 0.04 4.70 4.97
CA LEU A 139 -0.81 4.02 5.91
C LEU A 139 -0.39 4.48 7.29
N PHE A 140 -0.98 5.59 7.73
CA PHE A 140 -0.85 6.04 9.11
C PHE A 140 -1.31 4.91 10.02
N THR A 141 -0.36 4.29 10.71
CA THR A 141 -0.61 3.33 11.77
C THR A 141 -1.23 4.11 12.92
N GLY A 142 -2.55 4.33 12.84
CA GLY A 142 -3.33 5.17 13.76
C GLY A 142 -2.72 5.12 15.15
N MET A 143 -2.13 6.26 15.53
CA MET A 143 -1.21 6.45 16.67
C MET A 143 -1.29 5.33 17.72
N THR A 144 -0.17 4.66 17.98
CA THR A 144 -0.05 3.95 19.25
C THR A 144 -0.06 4.99 20.37
N LEU A 145 -1.22 5.21 20.99
CA LEU A 145 -1.32 5.83 22.31
C LEU A 145 -0.74 4.85 23.34
N SER A 146 0.59 4.73 23.40
CA SER A 146 1.25 4.04 24.50
C SER A 146 1.86 5.05 25.46
N ALA A 147 1.27 5.05 26.66
CA ALA A 147 1.74 5.57 27.93
C ALA A 147 1.75 7.10 28.12
N LEU A 148 0.61 7.61 28.60
CA LEU A 148 0.66 8.49 29.77
C LEU A 148 1.50 7.78 30.84
N SER A 149 2.73 8.23 31.07
CA SER A 149 3.43 7.93 32.31
C SER A 149 2.68 8.66 33.43
N ARG A 150 1.64 8.01 33.96
CA ARG A 150 1.28 8.20 35.35
C ARG A 150 2.38 7.54 36.17
N ASP A 151 3.41 8.32 36.48
CA ASP A 151 4.11 8.13 37.75
C ASP A 151 3.73 9.31 38.63
N SER A 152 2.62 9.10 39.33
CA SER A 152 2.28 9.76 40.57
C SER A 152 2.85 8.92 41.70
N GLY A 153 3.91 9.41 42.36
CA GLY A 153 4.28 9.05 43.73
C GLY A 153 5.60 8.31 43.93
N GLN A 154 6.66 9.04 44.29
CA GLN A 154 7.10 9.25 45.69
C GLN A 154 8.09 10.41 45.76
#